data_AF-U7P8A3-F1
#
_entry.id   AF-U7P8A3-F1
#
_cell.length_a   1.000
_cell.length_b   1.000
_cell.length_c   1.000
_cell.angle_alpha   90.00
_cell.angle_beta   90.00
_cell.angle_gamma   90.00
#
_symmetry.space_group_name_H-M   'P 1'
#
loop_
_entity.id
_entity.type
_entity.pdbx_description
1 polymer ?
#
loop_
_entity_poly.entity_id
_entity_poly.type
_entity_poly.pdbx_seq_one_letter_code
_entity_poly.pdbx_strand_id
1 'polypeptide(L)' 'MRIVTRLIAVSDLGSREIARRAGLPMQKISDLLAGKLEHLSIDELRLVHRTIEQQGATH' A
#
# COMPACT_ATOMS: atom_id res chain seq x y z
N MET A 1 5.33 9.45 -8.33
CA MET A 1 5.01 8.12 -7.75
C MET A 1 3.55 7.76 -8.04
N ARG A 2 3.27 6.98 -9.10
CA ARG A 2 1.91 6.45 -9.40
C ARG A 2 1.83 4.92 -9.33
N ILE A 3 2.96 4.28 -9.05
CA ILE A 3 3.12 2.81 -9.10
C ILE A 3 2.39 2.16 -7.93
N VAL A 4 2.60 2.62 -6.69
CA VAL A 4 1.98 1.99 -5.50
C VAL A 4 0.45 2.13 -5.51
N THR A 5 -0.07 3.30 -5.87
CA THR A 5 -1.53 3.53 -5.96
C THR A 5 -2.17 2.65 -7.02
N ARG A 6 -1.50 2.47 -8.17
CA ARG A 6 -1.96 1.59 -9.23
C ARG A 6 -1.83 0.12 -8.84
N LEU A 7 -0.75 -0.25 -8.15
CA LEU A 7 -0.54 -1.58 -7.58
C LEU A 7 -1.64 -1.94 -6.58
N ILE A 8 -2.10 -1.00 -5.76
CA ILE A 8 -3.27 -1.19 -4.89
C ILE A 8 -4.54 -1.42 -5.72
N ALA A 9 -4.76 -0.62 -6.77
CA ALA A 9 -5.96 -0.72 -7.60
C ALA A 9 -6.01 -2.00 -8.48
N VAL A 10 -4.85 -2.58 -8.82
CA VAL A 10 -4.76 -3.84 -9.58
C VAL A 10 -4.51 -5.06 -8.71
N SER A 11 -4.26 -4.89 -7.41
CA SER A 11 -4.18 -5.98 -6.45
C SER A 11 -5.60 -6.36 -6.03
N ASP A 12 -5.90 -7.65 -5.99
CA ASP A 12 -7.15 -8.18 -5.42
C ASP A 12 -7.32 -7.84 -3.93
N LEU A 13 -6.26 -7.33 -3.28
CA LEU A 13 -6.36 -6.81 -1.93
C LEU A 13 -7.02 -5.43 -1.91
N GLY A 14 -8.21 -5.39 -1.32
CA GLY A 14 -8.79 -4.13 -0.84
C GLY A 14 -7.83 -3.41 0.12
N SER A 15 -7.87 -2.08 0.10
CA SER A 15 -7.03 -1.19 0.93
C SER A 15 -7.01 -1.54 2.42
N ARG A 16 -8.09 -2.11 2.95
CA ARG A 16 -8.17 -2.61 4.33
C ARG A 16 -7.25 -3.80 4.59
N GLU A 17 -7.18 -4.73 3.65
CA GLU A 17 -6.34 -5.92 3.78
C GLU A 17 -4.86 -5.57 3.64
N ILE A 18 -4.54 -4.61 2.76
CA ILE A 18 -3.18 -4.05 2.65
C ILE A 18 -2.77 -3.39 3.96
N ALA A 19 -3.64 -2.55 4.55
CA ALA A 19 -3.40 -1.92 5.84
C ALA A 19 -3.13 -2.96 6.94
N ARG A 20 -3.98 -3.99 7.03
CA ARG A 20 -3.86 -5.08 7.99
C ARG A 20 -2.54 -5.84 7.85
N ARG A 21 -2.15 -6.21 6.63
CA ARG A 21 -0.93 -6.98 6.37
C ARG A 21 0.35 -6.16 6.50
N ALA A 22 0.31 -4.89 6.12
CA ALA A 22 1.42 -3.96 6.33
C ALA A 22 1.55 -3.52 7.80
N GLY A 23 0.58 -3.85 8.65
CA GLY A 23 0.53 -3.36 10.04
C GLY A 23 0.33 -1.85 10.14
N LEU A 24 -0.23 -1.24 9.10
CA LEU A 24 -0.42 0.21 9.00
C LEU A 24 -1.87 0.58 9.26
N PRO A 25 -2.13 1.77 9.84
CA PRO A 25 -3.48 2.27 9.99
C PRO A 25 -4.09 2.58 8.61
N MET A 26 -5.38 2.32 8.46
CA MET A 26 -6.07 2.52 7.19
C MET A 26 -6.01 3.97 6.69
N GLN A 27 -5.88 4.93 7.61
CA GLN A 27 -5.66 6.35 7.29
C GLN A 27 -4.42 6.55 6.41
N LYS A 28 -3.31 5.83 6.66
CA LYS A 28 -2.08 5.91 5.87
C LYS A 28 -2.27 5.36 4.46
N ILE A 29 -3.05 4.28 4.31
CA ILE A 29 -3.41 3.78 2.98
C ILE A 29 -4.29 4.79 2.24
N SER A 30 -5.26 5.40 2.91
CA SER A 30 -6.09 6.45 2.32
C SER A 30 -5.28 7.70 1.93
N ASP A 31 -4.34 8.14 2.76
CA ASP A 31 -3.44 9.26 2.45
C ASP A 31 -2.54 8.92 1.25
N LEU A 32 -2.03 7.69 1.18
CA LEU A 32 -1.28 7.19 0.02
C LEU A 32 -2.14 7.15 -1.26
N LEU A 33 -3.40 6.74 -1.15
CA LEU A 33 -4.37 6.75 -2.25
C LEU A 33 -4.72 8.18 -2.70
N ALA A 34 -4.79 9.11 -1.76
CA ALA A 34 -4.98 10.54 -2.00
C ALA A 34 -3.71 11.25 -2.51
N GLY A 35 -2.58 10.55 -2.60
CA GLY A 35 -1.29 11.11 -3.03
C GLY A 35 -0.58 11.96 -1.97
N LYS A 36 -1.03 11.93 -0.71
CA LYS A 36 -0.46 12.65 0.43
C LYS A 36 0.75 11.92 1.00
N LEU A 37 1.85 11.95 0.26
CA LEU A 37 3.11 11.31 0.67
C LEU A 37 3.78 12.04 1.84
N GLU A 38 3.45 13.31 2.10
CA GLU A 38 3.99 14.09 3.23
C GLU A 38 3.67 13.45 4.59
N HIS A 39 2.59 12.67 4.65
CA HIS A 39 2.16 11.96 5.85
C HIS A 39 2.66 10.51 5.90
N LEU A 40 3.39 10.03 4.88
CA LEU A 40 3.95 8.68 4.83
C LEU A 40 5.48 8.70 4.78
N SER A 41 6.09 7.94 5.67
CA SER A 41 7.52 7.69 5.64
C SER A 41 7.89 6.72 4.53
N ILE A 42 9.13 6.81 4.05
CA ILE A 42 9.68 5.90 3.03
C ILE A 42 9.59 4.43 3.51
N ASP A 43 9.78 4.17 4.80
CA ASP A 43 9.66 2.83 5.37
C ASP A 43 8.22 2.29 5.33
N GLU A 44 7.22 3.13 5.58
CA GLU A 44 5.79 2.77 5.45
C GLU A 44 5.44 2.47 3.99
N LEU A 45 5.93 3.28 3.06
CA LEU A 45 5.80 3.04 1.62
C LEU A 45 6.44 1.72 1.18
N ARG A 46 7.63 1.41 1.70
CA ARG A 46 8.31 0.12 1.44
C ARG A 46 7.53 -1.06 2.02
N LEU A 47 6.95 -0.92 3.21
CA LEU A 47 6.07 -1.92 3.81
C LEU A 47 4.86 -2.23 2.93
N VAL A 48 4.16 -1.19 2.47
CA VAL A 48 3.02 -1.33 1.55
C VAL A 48 3.46 -1.98 0.23
N HIS A 49 4.55 -1.51 -0.37
CA HIS A 49 5.09 -2.06 -1.60
C HIS A 49 5.41 -3.56 -1.47
N ARG A 50 6.14 -3.93 -0.42
CA ARG A 50 6.52 -5.33 -0.14
C ARG A 50 5.29 -6.20 0.08
N THR A 51 4.27 -5.68 0.79
CA THR A 51 3.01 -6.38 1.04
C THR A 51 2.29 -6.71 -0.27
N ILE A 52 2.27 -5.77 -1.22
CA ILE A 52 1.65 -5.97 -2.52
C ILE A 52 2.50 -6.88 -3.42
N GLU A 53 3.83 -6.72 -3.42
CA GLU A 53 4.74 -7.61 -4.17
C GLU A 53 4.69 -9.06 -3.68
N GLN A 54 4.60 -9.29 -2.37
CA GLN A 54 4.45 -10.64 -1.80
C GLN A 54 3.15 -11.33 -2.24
N GLN A 55 2.15 -10.59 -2.73
CA GLN A 55 0.95 -11.16 -3.34
C GLN A 55 1.14 -11.50 -4.82
N GLY A 56 1.94 -10.71 -5.54
CA GLY A 56 2.31 -11.00 -6.93
C GLY A 56 3.23 -12.21 -7.08
N ALA A 57 4.05 -12.50 -6.07
CA ALA A 57 5.01 -13.62 -6.07
C ALA A 57 4.39 -15.01 -5.81
N THR A 58 3.08 -15.09 -5.52
CA THR A 58 2.35 -16.36 -5.28
C THR A 58 1.60 -16.91 -6.50
N HIS A 59 1.90 -16.44 -7.72
CA HIS A 59 1.35 -17.00 -8.96
C HIS A 59 2.33 -17.94 -9.67
#